data_AF-A0A842RG25-F1
#
_entry.id   AF-A0A842RG25-F1
#
_cell.length_a   1.000
_cell.length_b   1.000
_cell.length_c   1.000
_cell.angle_alpha   90.00
_cell.angle_beta   90.00
_cell.angle_gamma   90.00
#
_symmetry.space_group_name_H-M   'P 1'
#
loop_
_entity.id
_entity.type
_entity.pdbx_description
1 polymer ?
#
loop_
_entity_poly.entity_id
_entity_poly.type
_entity_poly.pdbx_seq_one_letter_code
_entity_poly.pdbx_strand_id
1 'polypeptide(L)'
;MNLTIVEGSPDELYEEVSPIVEECFSGIWTAADLQKLIEITHETRTFLVAYDGEKPIGYIYLVTDYVDDLDTTVATIQELGILPKYRAPSIIEQLLSKTIAVAKEKKAKVLEQMVSSLDQWTIPTLLQQQFKPSEIKADREISTLNEARLLVQNLKKNRKINVLVNQLIFESEGEFDVQFLETESELDELARNDPIAFSSIISVDQDNSESTLTELKNLDIEWDEIGITFEYDLED
;
A
#
# COMPACT_ATOMS: atom_id res chain seq x y z
N MET A 1 8.03 21.35 -19.83
CA MET A 1 8.55 21.27 -18.45
C MET A 1 9.80 20.43 -18.50
N ASN A 2 10.90 20.85 -17.88
CA ASN A 2 12.14 20.09 -17.85
C ASN A 2 12.28 19.44 -16.48
N LEU A 3 11.69 18.25 -16.32
CA LEU A 3 11.71 17.51 -15.07
C LEU A 3 13.11 16.90 -14.87
N THR A 4 13.69 17.10 -13.70
CA THR A 4 14.92 16.38 -13.30
C THR A 4 14.56 15.43 -12.15
N ILE A 5 15.02 14.18 -12.22
CA ILE A 5 14.85 13.22 -11.14
C ILE A 5 16.23 12.89 -10.58
N VAL A 6 16.42 13.14 -9.28
CA VAL A 6 17.65 12.84 -8.55
C VAL A 6 17.41 11.61 -7.69
N GLU A 7 18.36 10.68 -7.74
CA GLU A 7 18.39 9.49 -6.90
C GLU A 7 19.42 9.70 -5.78
N GLY A 8 19.07 9.37 -4.55
CA GLY A 8 19.96 9.49 -3.39
C GLY A 8 19.43 8.74 -2.18
N SER A 9 20.25 8.67 -1.14
CA SER A 9 19.83 8.08 0.14
C SER A 9 18.88 9.01 0.91
N PRO A 10 18.10 8.48 1.87
CA PRO A 10 17.33 9.30 2.79
C PRO A 10 18.16 10.38 3.47
N ASP A 11 19.35 10.05 3.95
CA ASP A 11 20.23 10.99 4.65
C ASP A 11 20.65 12.18 3.76
N GLU A 12 20.77 11.98 2.44
CA GLU A 12 21.18 13.01 1.49
C GLU A 12 20.03 13.92 1.06
N LEU A 13 18.83 13.36 0.88
CA LEU A 13 17.71 14.06 0.25
C LEU A 13 16.56 14.42 1.22
N TYR A 14 16.64 14.00 2.48
CA TYR A 14 15.57 14.23 3.46
C TYR A 14 15.23 15.71 3.65
N GLU A 15 16.23 16.60 3.76
CA GLU A 15 15.99 18.04 3.94
C GLU A 15 15.24 18.68 2.75
N GLU A 16 15.31 18.07 1.57
CA GLU A 16 14.62 18.52 0.36
C GLU A 16 13.20 17.94 0.26
N VAL A 17 13.00 16.71 0.76
CA VAL A 17 11.71 16.01 0.74
C VAL A 17 10.80 16.44 1.90
N SER A 18 11.33 16.53 3.11
CA SER A 18 10.56 16.79 4.33
C SER A 18 9.65 18.02 4.25
N PRO A 19 10.03 19.14 3.60
CA PRO A 19 9.17 20.34 3.52
C PRO A 19 7.93 20.17 2.63
N ILE A 20 7.91 19.19 1.72
CA ILE A 20 6.80 18.99 0.77
C ILE A 20 5.83 17.87 1.19
N VAL A 21 6.20 17.03 2.16
CA VAL A 21 5.39 15.87 2.62
C VAL A 21 3.98 16.28 3.01
N GLU A 22 3.87 17.26 3.92
CA GLU A 22 2.57 17.68 4.46
C GLU A 22 1.63 18.20 3.35
N GLU A 23 2.16 18.94 2.38
CA GLU A 23 1.39 19.45 1.24
C GLU A 23 1.01 18.33 0.26
N CYS A 24 1.86 17.31 0.08
CA CYS A 24 1.55 16.13 -0.74
C CYS A 24 0.34 15.35 -0.20
N PHE A 25 0.16 15.29 1.12
CA PHE A 25 -0.85 14.46 1.79
C PHE A 25 -1.91 15.26 2.55
N SER A 26 -2.10 16.52 2.20
CA SER A 26 -3.14 17.40 2.78
C SER A 26 -3.11 17.46 4.32
N GLY A 27 -1.93 17.36 4.92
CA GLY A 27 -1.73 17.39 6.37
C GLY A 27 -2.04 16.09 7.13
N ILE A 28 -2.48 15.03 6.43
CA ILE A 28 -2.71 13.71 7.07
C ILE A 28 -1.37 13.05 7.42
N TRP A 29 -0.38 13.22 6.54
CA TRP A 29 0.97 12.70 6.71
C TRP A 29 1.96 13.85 6.86
N THR A 30 2.93 13.71 7.76
CA THR A 30 3.87 14.78 8.10
C THR A 30 5.33 14.35 7.89
N ALA A 31 6.24 15.33 7.92
CA ALA A 31 7.67 15.06 7.93
C ALA A 31 8.10 14.14 9.10
N ALA A 32 7.42 14.21 10.24
CA ALA A 32 7.71 13.34 11.38
C ALA A 32 7.31 11.89 11.11
N ASP A 33 6.27 11.66 10.32
CA ASP A 33 5.84 10.30 9.93
C ASP A 33 6.78 9.73 8.87
N LEU A 34 7.23 10.55 7.91
CA LEU A 34 8.32 10.17 7.00
C LEU A 34 9.61 9.82 7.76
N GLN A 35 9.98 10.58 8.80
CA GLN A 35 11.15 10.28 9.61
C GLN A 35 11.03 8.90 10.28
N LYS A 36 9.88 8.58 10.88
CA LYS A 36 9.63 7.24 11.46
C LYS A 36 9.75 6.14 10.40
N LEU A 37 9.23 6.39 9.19
CA LEU A 37 9.29 5.45 8.08
C LEU A 37 10.73 5.19 7.62
N ILE A 38 11.59 6.22 7.61
CA ILE A 38 13.02 6.09 7.28
C ILE A 38 13.79 5.31 8.36
N GLU A 39 13.38 5.43 9.63
CA GLU A 39 14.01 4.74 10.76
C GLU A 39 13.76 3.22 10.77
N ILE A 40 12.77 2.74 10.00
CA ILE A 40 12.56 1.32 9.78
C ILE A 40 13.78 0.72 9.06
N THR A 41 14.27 -0.41 9.57
CA THR A 41 15.45 -1.07 9.03
C THR A 41 15.09 -1.82 7.75
N HIS A 42 15.73 -1.43 6.65
CA HIS A 42 15.64 -2.07 5.34
C HIS A 42 17.06 -2.30 4.81
N GLU A 43 17.25 -3.27 3.92
CA GLU A 43 18.56 -3.54 3.31
C GLU A 43 19.02 -2.35 2.46
N THR A 44 18.11 -1.82 1.64
CA THR A 44 18.37 -0.65 0.81
C THR A 44 17.22 0.34 0.92
N ARG A 45 17.56 1.63 1.04
CA ARG A 45 16.60 2.75 1.10
C ARG A 45 17.04 3.80 0.09
N THR A 46 16.12 4.23 -0.78
CA THR A 46 16.40 5.16 -1.89
C THR A 46 15.29 6.19 -1.99
N PHE A 47 15.65 7.46 -2.08
CA PHE A 47 14.75 8.50 -2.55
C PHE A 47 14.96 8.77 -4.04
N LEU A 48 13.85 8.99 -4.73
CA LEU A 48 13.81 9.54 -6.08
C LEU A 48 13.04 10.85 -6.02
N VAL A 49 13.73 11.98 -6.12
CA VAL A 49 13.13 13.31 -5.96
C VAL A 49 13.00 13.99 -7.32
N ALA A 50 11.78 14.42 -7.63
CA ALA A 50 11.44 15.14 -8.85
C ALA A 50 11.53 16.65 -8.65
N TYR A 51 12.20 17.34 -9.56
CA TYR A 51 12.42 18.79 -9.53
C TYR A 51 11.85 19.49 -10.76
N ASP A 52 11.27 20.67 -10.53
CA ASP A 52 11.01 21.70 -11.55
C ASP A 52 12.01 22.84 -11.35
N GLY A 53 13.11 22.81 -12.13
CA GLY A 53 14.28 23.66 -11.87
C GLY A 53 15.01 23.21 -10.61
N GLU A 54 15.20 24.11 -9.65
CA GLU A 54 15.84 23.83 -8.35
C GLU A 54 14.81 23.47 -7.26
N LYS A 55 13.52 23.44 -7.58
CA LYS A 55 12.47 23.21 -6.60
C LYS A 55 12.03 21.73 -6.58
N PRO A 56 12.06 21.04 -5.44
CA PRO A 56 11.44 19.72 -5.32
C PRO A 56 9.92 19.84 -5.42
N ILE A 57 9.32 18.99 -6.26
CA ILE A 57 7.88 18.98 -6.54
C ILE A 57 7.20 17.65 -6.22
N GLY A 58 7.98 16.60 -5.98
CA GLY A 58 7.49 15.28 -5.62
C GLY A 58 8.65 14.32 -5.40
N TYR A 59 8.34 13.13 -4.90
CA TYR A 59 9.31 12.11 -4.58
C TYR A 59 8.69 10.71 -4.52
N ILE A 60 9.54 9.70 -4.59
CA ILE A 60 9.26 8.31 -4.24
C ILE A 60 10.26 7.88 -3.17
N TYR A 61 9.74 7.29 -2.08
CA TYR A 61 10.54 6.52 -1.14
C TYR A 61 10.48 5.03 -1.51
N LEU A 62 11.60 4.50 -1.98
CA LEU A 62 11.76 3.12 -2.40
C LEU A 62 12.60 2.36 -1.37
N VAL A 63 12.07 1.25 -0.88
CA VAL A 63 12.85 0.28 -0.10
C VAL A 63 13.04 -0.98 -0.92
N THR A 64 14.10 -1.73 -0.64
CA THR A 64 14.37 -3.00 -1.31
C THR A 64 14.94 -3.96 -0.29
N ASP A 65 14.27 -5.08 -0.12
CA ASP A 65 14.56 -6.09 0.90
C ASP A 65 14.54 -7.49 0.30
N TYR A 66 15.33 -8.39 0.89
CA TYR A 66 15.21 -9.81 0.64
C TYR A 66 14.06 -10.41 1.46
N VAL A 67 13.14 -11.08 0.79
CA VAL A 67 12.01 -11.78 1.43
C VAL A 67 12.35 -13.26 1.48
N ASP A 68 12.72 -13.74 2.67
CA ASP A 68 13.17 -15.12 2.91
C ASP A 68 12.14 -16.16 2.44
N ASP A 69 10.85 -15.92 2.69
CA ASP A 69 9.77 -16.86 2.35
C ASP A 69 9.57 -17.03 0.83
N LEU A 70 9.98 -16.03 0.05
CA LEU A 70 9.85 -16.01 -1.41
C LEU A 70 11.19 -16.25 -2.12
N ASP A 71 12.29 -16.38 -1.36
CA ASP A 71 13.66 -16.53 -1.88
C ASP A 71 13.98 -15.47 -2.95
N THR A 72 13.57 -14.22 -2.71
CA THR A 72 13.67 -13.15 -3.70
C THR A 72 13.82 -11.77 -3.08
N THR A 73 14.40 -10.85 -3.85
CA THR A 73 14.40 -9.42 -3.56
C THR A 73 13.12 -8.78 -4.08
N VAL A 74 12.46 -8.01 -3.22
CA VAL A 74 11.26 -7.21 -3.54
C VAL A 74 11.59 -5.75 -3.34
N ALA A 75 11.16 -4.90 -4.28
CA ALA A 75 11.23 -3.45 -4.14
C ALA A 75 9.83 -2.91 -3.83
N THR A 76 9.70 -2.04 -2.84
CA THR A 76 8.41 -1.50 -2.42
C THR A 76 8.47 0.03 -2.41
N ILE A 77 7.56 0.66 -3.15
CA ILE A 77 7.27 2.09 -3.04
C ILE A 77 6.48 2.27 -1.74
N GLN A 78 7.19 2.64 -0.68
CA GLN A 78 6.60 2.92 0.63
C GLN A 78 5.80 4.23 0.60
N GLU A 79 6.25 5.20 -0.20
CA GLU A 79 5.59 6.49 -0.31
C GLU A 79 5.79 7.11 -1.69
N LEU A 80 4.71 7.69 -2.24
CA LEU A 80 4.75 8.49 -3.46
C LEU A 80 4.01 9.80 -3.21
N GLY A 81 4.75 10.89 -3.12
CA GLY A 81 4.21 12.22 -2.88
C GLY A 81 4.44 13.14 -4.08
N ILE A 82 3.40 13.79 -4.60
CA ILE A 82 3.55 14.91 -5.54
C ILE A 82 2.69 16.07 -5.06
N LEU A 83 3.30 17.25 -5.01
CA LEU A 83 2.61 18.49 -4.66
C LEU A 83 1.35 18.67 -5.52
N PRO A 84 0.16 18.98 -4.94
CA PRO A 84 -1.12 18.93 -5.66
C PRO A 84 -1.14 19.68 -7.00
N LYS A 85 -0.52 20.87 -7.06
CA LYS A 85 -0.45 21.69 -8.29
C LYS A 85 0.44 21.12 -9.40
N TYR A 86 1.29 20.14 -9.08
CA TYR A 86 2.16 19.45 -10.02
C TYR A 86 1.71 18.01 -10.29
N ARG A 87 0.57 17.56 -9.74
CA ARG A 87 0.03 16.23 -10.03
C ARG A 87 -0.37 16.16 -11.51
N ALA A 88 0.47 15.50 -12.31
CA ALA A 88 0.26 15.28 -13.74
C ALA A 88 0.73 13.87 -14.11
N PRO A 89 0.00 13.13 -14.98
CA PRO A 89 0.38 11.77 -15.38
C PRO A 89 1.83 11.68 -15.87
N SER A 90 2.28 12.65 -16.66
CA SER A 90 3.64 12.66 -17.20
C SER A 90 4.77 12.77 -16.16
N ILE A 91 4.52 13.33 -14.97
CA ILE A 91 5.51 13.36 -13.88
C ILE A 91 5.55 12.00 -13.19
N ILE A 92 4.37 11.43 -12.90
CA ILE A 92 4.24 10.12 -12.28
C ILE A 92 4.88 9.05 -13.18
N GLU A 93 4.60 9.06 -14.48
CA GLU A 93 5.18 8.13 -15.45
C GLU A 93 6.72 8.18 -15.44
N GLN A 94 7.31 9.37 -15.38
CA GLN A 94 8.77 9.54 -15.33
C GLN A 94 9.36 9.05 -14.01
N LEU A 95 8.70 9.35 -12.88
CA LEU A 95 9.08 8.86 -11.56
C LEU A 95 9.01 7.32 -11.49
N LEU A 96 7.90 6.73 -11.93
CA LEU A 96 7.72 5.28 -11.99
C LEU A 96 8.74 4.62 -12.92
N SER A 97 8.98 5.18 -14.11
CA SER A 97 9.98 4.66 -15.05
C SER A 97 11.39 4.62 -14.43
N LYS A 98 11.79 5.69 -13.74
CA LYS A 98 13.07 5.73 -13.03
C LYS A 98 13.08 4.77 -11.84
N THR A 99 11.96 4.62 -11.13
CA THR A 99 11.81 3.67 -10.02
C THR A 99 11.97 2.23 -10.48
N ILE A 100 11.34 1.85 -11.59
CA ILE A 100 11.50 0.53 -12.24
C ILE A 100 12.96 0.29 -12.59
N ALA A 101 13.65 1.27 -13.18
CA ALA A 101 15.07 1.15 -13.51
C ALA A 101 15.93 0.91 -12.26
N VAL A 102 15.71 1.67 -11.17
CA VAL A 102 16.42 1.48 -9.90
C VAL A 102 16.12 0.11 -9.30
N ALA A 103 14.85 -0.32 -9.28
CA ALA A 103 14.48 -1.64 -8.77
C ALA A 103 15.17 -2.78 -9.54
N LYS A 104 15.24 -2.68 -10.87
CA LYS A 104 16.01 -3.62 -11.71
C LYS A 104 17.51 -3.61 -11.38
N GLU A 105 18.11 -2.44 -11.17
CA GLU A 105 19.52 -2.32 -10.76
C GLU A 105 19.80 -2.97 -9.40
N LYS A 106 18.82 -2.94 -8.49
CA LYS A 106 18.85 -3.65 -7.20
C LYS A 106 18.51 -5.13 -7.30
N LYS A 107 18.25 -5.66 -8.50
CA LYS A 107 17.85 -7.05 -8.77
C LYS A 107 16.57 -7.48 -8.05
N ALA A 108 15.66 -6.55 -7.81
CA ALA A 108 14.32 -6.90 -7.39
C ALA A 108 13.61 -7.65 -8.52
N LYS A 109 12.83 -8.68 -8.18
CA LYS A 109 11.98 -9.39 -9.14
C LYS A 109 10.61 -8.72 -9.31
N VAL A 110 10.15 -8.05 -8.26
CA VAL A 110 8.85 -7.40 -8.23
C VAL A 110 9.01 -5.99 -7.67
N LEU A 111 8.30 -5.04 -8.26
CA LEU A 111 8.09 -3.71 -7.70
C LEU A 111 6.64 -3.58 -7.24
N GLU A 112 6.44 -3.31 -5.96
CA GLU A 112 5.14 -3.17 -5.32
C GLU A 112 4.86 -1.72 -4.94
N GLN A 113 3.60 -1.32 -5.04
CA GLN A 113 3.07 -0.08 -4.48
C GLN A 113 1.69 -0.31 -3.88
N MET A 114 1.52 -0.01 -2.60
CA MET A 114 0.19 0.09 -2.01
C MET A 114 -0.39 1.49 -2.26
N VAL A 115 -1.65 1.54 -2.69
CA VAL A 115 -2.39 2.78 -2.95
C VAL A 115 -3.68 2.78 -2.15
N SER A 116 -3.97 3.88 -1.47
CA SER A 116 -5.26 4.06 -0.80
C SER A 116 -6.40 4.14 -1.81
N SER A 117 -7.50 3.46 -1.51
CA SER A 117 -8.76 3.60 -2.23
C SER A 117 -9.42 4.98 -2.04
N LEU A 118 -8.96 5.82 -1.10
CA LEU A 118 -9.50 7.16 -0.90
C LEU A 118 -8.80 8.21 -1.78
N ASP A 119 -7.47 8.09 -1.96
CA ASP A 119 -6.67 9.00 -2.80
C ASP A 119 -6.14 8.27 -4.05
N GLN A 120 -7.05 8.01 -5.00
CA GLN A 120 -6.84 7.11 -6.15
C GLN A 120 -6.11 7.74 -7.36
N TRP A 121 -5.58 8.96 -7.24
CA TRP A 121 -5.10 9.72 -8.40
C TRP A 121 -3.92 9.06 -9.15
N THR A 122 -3.18 8.17 -8.51
CA THR A 122 -2.08 7.41 -9.14
C THR A 122 -2.55 6.18 -9.92
N ILE A 123 -3.71 5.59 -9.56
CA ILE A 123 -4.19 4.31 -10.11
C ILE A 123 -4.24 4.29 -11.65
N PRO A 124 -4.81 5.30 -12.35
CA PRO A 124 -4.85 5.28 -13.81
C PRO A 124 -3.46 5.22 -14.44
N THR A 125 -2.47 5.89 -13.83
CA THR A 125 -1.10 5.90 -14.34
C THR A 125 -0.40 4.57 -14.07
N LEU A 126 -0.64 3.95 -12.90
CA LEU A 126 -0.10 2.62 -12.57
C LEU A 126 -0.57 1.58 -13.59
N LEU A 127 -1.88 1.53 -13.86
CA LEU A 127 -2.46 0.63 -14.86
C LEU A 127 -1.86 0.88 -16.25
N GLN A 128 -1.68 2.14 -16.65
CA GLN A 128 -1.05 2.50 -17.93
C GLN A 128 0.43 2.07 -18.00
N GLN A 129 1.13 2.12 -16.87
CA GLN A 129 2.51 1.64 -16.71
C GLN A 129 2.58 0.12 -16.47
N GLN A 130 1.51 -0.63 -16.76
CA GLN A 130 1.43 -2.10 -16.66
C GLN A 130 1.55 -2.66 -15.25
N PHE A 131 1.43 -1.83 -14.21
CA PHE A 131 1.22 -2.35 -12.87
C PHE A 131 -0.13 -3.04 -12.81
N LYS A 132 -0.16 -4.22 -12.20
CA LYS A 132 -1.36 -5.03 -12.02
C LYS A 132 -1.74 -5.02 -10.54
N PRO A 133 -3.02 -4.78 -10.20
CA PRO A 133 -3.47 -5.00 -8.84
C PRO A 133 -3.35 -6.49 -8.51
N SER A 134 -2.74 -6.81 -7.37
CA SER A 134 -2.48 -8.18 -6.92
C SER A 134 -3.24 -8.52 -5.64
N GLU A 135 -3.34 -7.53 -4.74
CA GLU A 135 -3.93 -7.68 -3.42
C GLU A 135 -4.79 -6.46 -3.06
N ILE A 136 -5.88 -6.71 -2.36
CA ILE A 136 -6.67 -5.68 -1.70
C ILE A 136 -6.70 -5.99 -0.22
N LYS A 137 -6.22 -5.05 0.59
CA LYS A 137 -6.34 -5.09 2.05
C LYS A 137 -7.43 -4.14 2.48
N ALA A 138 -8.41 -4.65 3.21
CA ALA A 138 -9.54 -3.87 3.69
C ALA A 138 -9.62 -3.98 5.22
N ASP A 139 -9.45 -2.84 5.89
CA ASP A 139 -9.43 -2.71 7.33
C ASP A 139 -10.70 -2.00 7.81
N ARG A 140 -11.23 -2.46 8.95
CA ARG A 140 -12.41 -1.92 9.61
C ARG A 140 -12.29 -2.04 11.12
N GLU A 141 -12.54 -0.97 11.85
CA GLU A 141 -12.80 -0.97 13.28
C GLU A 141 -14.16 -1.64 13.53
N ILE A 142 -14.15 -2.70 14.31
CA ILE A 142 -15.36 -3.39 14.74
C ILE A 142 -15.34 -3.49 16.24
N SER A 143 -16.48 -3.32 16.89
CA SER A 143 -16.53 -3.27 18.35
C SER A 143 -17.03 -4.56 19.00
N THR A 144 -17.41 -5.57 18.21
CA THR A 144 -17.94 -6.84 18.73
C THR A 144 -17.63 -8.04 17.83
N LEU A 145 -17.53 -9.23 18.42
CA LEU A 145 -17.41 -10.50 17.67
C LEU A 145 -18.64 -10.80 16.77
N ASN A 146 -19.83 -10.30 17.13
CA ASN A 146 -21.02 -10.48 16.31
C ASN A 146 -20.94 -9.71 14.99
N GLU A 147 -20.36 -8.51 15.03
CA GLU A 147 -20.09 -7.71 13.85
C GLU A 147 -19.06 -8.42 12.96
N ALA A 148 -17.95 -8.90 13.54
CA ALA A 148 -16.96 -9.72 12.81
C ALA A 148 -17.61 -10.88 12.05
N ARG A 149 -18.53 -11.59 12.72
CA ARG A 149 -19.25 -12.73 12.13
C ARG A 149 -20.09 -12.33 10.93
N LEU A 150 -20.82 -11.22 11.01
CA LEU A 150 -21.62 -10.71 9.91
C LEU A 150 -20.75 -10.32 8.71
N LEU A 151 -19.60 -9.70 8.95
CA LEU A 151 -18.64 -9.33 7.92
C LEU A 151 -18.06 -10.55 7.21
N VAL A 152 -17.53 -11.52 7.95
CA VAL A 152 -17.00 -12.77 7.39
C VAL A 152 -18.07 -13.52 6.59
N GLN A 153 -19.30 -13.59 7.10
CA GLN A 153 -20.42 -14.20 6.37
C GLN A 153 -20.73 -13.47 5.06
N ASN A 154 -20.73 -12.13 5.06
CA ASN A 154 -21.02 -11.33 3.88
C ASN A 154 -19.92 -11.45 2.82
N LEU A 155 -18.65 -11.41 3.23
CA LEU A 155 -17.50 -11.63 2.35
C LEU A 155 -17.59 -13.00 1.67
N LYS A 156 -17.81 -14.08 2.45
CA LYS A 156 -17.91 -15.45 1.94
C LYS A 156 -19.10 -15.71 1.02
N LYS A 157 -20.20 -14.98 1.18
CA LYS A 157 -21.38 -15.09 0.28
C LYS A 157 -21.08 -14.58 -1.13
N ASN A 158 -20.07 -13.74 -1.30
CA ASN A 158 -19.68 -13.18 -2.58
C ASN A 158 -18.64 -14.06 -3.28
N ARG A 159 -19.13 -15.09 -3.99
CA ARG A 159 -18.32 -16.15 -4.66
C ARG A 159 -17.28 -15.68 -5.67
N LYS A 160 -17.25 -14.39 -5.99
CA LYS A 160 -16.32 -13.77 -6.94
C LYS A 160 -15.14 -13.08 -6.25
N ILE A 161 -15.19 -12.98 -4.93
CA ILE A 161 -14.12 -12.44 -4.09
C ILE A 161 -13.33 -13.61 -3.54
N ASN A 162 -12.05 -13.70 -3.91
CA ASN A 162 -11.12 -14.66 -3.32
C ASN A 162 -10.49 -14.03 -2.08
N VAL A 163 -11.14 -14.21 -0.93
CA VAL A 163 -10.57 -13.83 0.37
C VAL A 163 -9.45 -14.81 0.69
N LEU A 164 -8.22 -14.32 0.78
CA LEU A 164 -7.06 -15.11 1.16
C LEU A 164 -7.04 -15.34 2.66
N VAL A 165 -7.24 -14.26 3.42
CA VAL A 165 -7.09 -14.26 4.87
C VAL A 165 -8.04 -13.24 5.48
N ASN A 166 -8.74 -13.63 6.56
CA ASN A 166 -9.39 -12.67 7.46
C ASN A 166 -8.60 -12.61 8.76
N GLN A 167 -8.54 -11.45 9.38
CA GLN A 167 -7.80 -11.22 10.63
C GLN A 167 -8.70 -10.49 11.62
N LEU A 168 -8.70 -10.95 12.87
CA LEU A 168 -9.25 -10.22 14.00
C LEU A 168 -8.13 -9.78 14.93
N ILE A 169 -8.17 -8.53 15.33
CA ILE A 169 -7.18 -7.92 16.22
C ILE A 169 -7.87 -7.58 17.55
N PHE A 170 -7.28 -8.06 18.63
CA PHE A 170 -7.73 -7.81 20.00
C PHE A 170 -6.64 -7.06 20.76
N GLU A 171 -7.03 -6.12 21.61
CA GLU A 171 -6.12 -5.57 22.61
C GLU A 171 -6.34 -6.29 23.94
N SER A 172 -5.28 -6.88 24.50
CA SER A 172 -5.31 -7.50 25.81
C SER A 172 -4.03 -7.17 26.58
N GLU A 173 -4.18 -6.64 27.79
CA GLU A 173 -3.07 -6.36 28.71
C GLU A 173 -1.94 -5.47 28.12
N GLY A 174 -2.25 -4.64 27.11
CA GLY A 174 -1.29 -3.76 26.44
C GLY A 174 -0.56 -4.38 25.26
N GLU A 175 -0.93 -5.60 24.86
CA GLU A 175 -0.43 -6.29 23.66
C GLU A 175 -1.58 -6.49 22.65
N PHE A 176 -1.24 -6.53 21.35
CA PHE A 176 -2.18 -6.87 20.29
C PHE A 176 -2.08 -8.35 19.95
N ASP A 177 -3.20 -9.06 20.02
CA ASP A 177 -3.33 -10.45 19.57
C ASP A 177 -4.04 -10.49 18.21
N VAL A 178 -3.46 -11.21 17.24
CA VAL A 178 -3.99 -11.33 15.88
C VAL A 178 -4.42 -12.77 15.63
N GLN A 179 -5.69 -12.95 15.31
CA GLN A 179 -6.29 -14.25 15.03
C GLN A 179 -6.67 -14.35 13.56
N PHE A 180 -6.12 -15.34 12.86
CA PHE A 180 -6.42 -15.62 11.46
C PHE A 180 -7.65 -16.51 11.34
N LEU A 181 -8.58 -16.14 10.46
CA LEU A 181 -9.84 -16.85 10.26
C LEU A 181 -9.99 -17.34 8.82
N GLU A 182 -9.94 -18.65 8.67
CA GLU A 182 -10.25 -19.40 7.45
C GLU A 182 -11.73 -19.82 7.46
N THR A 183 -12.28 -20.17 8.62
CA THR A 183 -13.64 -20.71 8.78
C THR A 183 -14.53 -19.84 9.68
N GLU A 184 -15.86 -19.98 9.55
CA GLU A 184 -16.76 -19.29 10.49
C GLU A 184 -16.75 -19.95 11.88
N SER A 185 -16.48 -21.26 11.94
CA SER A 185 -16.37 -22.00 13.20
C SER A 185 -15.25 -21.48 14.10
N GLU A 186 -14.16 -20.99 13.54
CA GLU A 186 -13.06 -20.39 14.32
C GLU A 186 -13.54 -19.18 15.14
N LEU A 187 -14.50 -18.41 14.64
CA LEU A 187 -15.09 -17.29 15.38
C LEU A 187 -15.85 -17.73 16.63
N ASP A 188 -16.45 -18.92 16.61
CA ASP A 188 -17.17 -19.47 17.78
C ASP A 188 -16.20 -19.98 18.86
N GLU A 189 -14.96 -20.27 18.48
CA GLU A 189 -13.90 -20.81 19.36
C GLU A 189 -13.03 -19.72 19.99
N LEU A 190 -13.11 -18.48 19.48
CA LEU A 190 -12.37 -17.35 20.02
C LEU A 190 -12.78 -17.01 21.45
N ALA A 191 -11.77 -16.71 22.28
CA ALA A 191 -11.99 -16.17 23.61
C ALA A 191 -12.82 -14.88 23.52
N ARG A 192 -13.72 -14.68 24.49
CA ARG A 192 -14.65 -13.53 24.51
C ARG A 192 -13.93 -12.26 24.90
N ASN A 193 -13.20 -11.71 23.96
CA ASN A 193 -12.74 -10.32 23.94
C ASN A 193 -13.44 -9.63 22.78
N ASP A 194 -13.80 -8.37 22.96
CA ASP A 194 -14.28 -7.59 21.82
C ASP A 194 -13.09 -7.29 20.91
N PRO A 195 -13.18 -7.60 19.60
CA PRO A 195 -12.16 -7.16 18.67
C PRO A 195 -12.15 -5.63 18.66
N ILE A 196 -11.00 -5.08 18.33
CA ILE A 196 -10.82 -3.65 18.09
C ILE A 196 -10.66 -3.36 16.60
N ALA A 197 -10.27 -4.36 15.81
CA ALA A 197 -10.17 -4.23 14.36
C ALA A 197 -10.38 -5.57 13.66
N PHE A 198 -10.81 -5.48 12.41
CA PHE A 198 -10.96 -6.57 11.47
C PHE A 198 -10.28 -6.19 10.16
N SER A 199 -9.46 -7.09 9.64
CA SER A 199 -8.78 -6.93 8.34
C SER A 199 -9.11 -8.09 7.43
N SER A 200 -9.19 -7.84 6.14
CA SER A 200 -9.30 -8.88 5.12
C SER A 200 -8.31 -8.63 4.00
N ILE A 201 -7.55 -9.67 3.66
CA ILE A 201 -6.68 -9.71 2.51
C ILE A 201 -7.38 -10.50 1.40
N ILE A 202 -7.53 -9.87 0.25
CA ILE A 202 -8.28 -10.36 -0.89
C ILE A 202 -7.36 -10.41 -2.09
N SER A 203 -7.20 -11.60 -2.67
CA SER A 203 -6.45 -11.75 -3.93
C SER A 203 -7.32 -11.25 -5.08
N VAL A 204 -6.72 -10.41 -5.91
CA VAL A 204 -7.35 -9.94 -7.13
C VAL A 204 -6.95 -10.89 -8.26
N ASP A 205 -7.96 -11.44 -8.94
CA ASP A 205 -7.70 -12.10 -10.22
C ASP A 205 -7.22 -11.03 -11.20
N GLN A 206 -5.95 -11.15 -11.65
CA GLN A 206 -5.29 -10.16 -12.49
C GLN A 206 -6.05 -9.91 -13.79
N ASP A 207 -6.83 -10.89 -14.27
CA ASP A 207 -7.62 -10.78 -15.50
C ASP A 207 -8.97 -10.06 -15.30
N ASN A 208 -9.38 -9.73 -14.06
CA ASN A 208 -10.71 -9.19 -13.77
C ASN A 208 -10.79 -8.16 -12.61
N SER A 209 -9.69 -7.44 -12.38
CA SER A 209 -9.48 -6.57 -11.22
C SER A 209 -10.47 -5.41 -11.04
N GLU A 210 -10.89 -4.76 -12.12
CA GLU A 210 -11.90 -3.69 -12.07
C GLU A 210 -13.25 -4.21 -11.55
N SER A 211 -13.59 -5.46 -11.85
CA SER A 211 -14.82 -6.09 -11.35
C SER A 211 -14.73 -6.36 -9.85
N THR A 212 -13.59 -6.84 -9.34
CA THR A 212 -13.38 -7.10 -7.91
C THR A 212 -13.46 -5.81 -7.10
N LEU A 213 -12.83 -4.72 -7.57
CA LEU A 213 -12.94 -3.41 -6.94
C LEU A 213 -14.37 -2.87 -6.92
N THR A 214 -15.11 -3.08 -8.02
CA THR A 214 -16.53 -2.71 -8.09
C THR A 214 -17.38 -3.55 -7.15
N GLU A 215 -17.09 -4.84 -7.02
CA GLU A 215 -17.82 -5.76 -6.14
C GLU A 215 -17.56 -5.47 -4.67
N LEU A 216 -16.34 -5.12 -4.28
CA LEU A 216 -16.02 -4.69 -2.91
C LEU A 216 -16.78 -3.44 -2.49
N LYS A 217 -16.92 -2.47 -3.39
CA LYS A 217 -17.75 -1.27 -3.17
C LYS A 217 -19.24 -1.57 -3.01
N ASN A 218 -19.71 -2.71 -3.52
CA ASN A 218 -21.11 -3.13 -3.43
C ASN A 218 -21.38 -4.02 -2.20
N LEU A 219 -20.36 -4.37 -1.42
CA LEU A 219 -20.57 -5.00 -0.12
C LEU A 219 -21.24 -3.99 0.81
N ASP A 220 -22.28 -4.44 1.51
CA ASP A 220 -22.97 -3.66 2.54
C ASP A 220 -22.15 -3.66 3.84
N ILE A 221 -20.93 -3.12 3.73
CA ILE A 221 -19.89 -3.04 4.75
C ILE A 221 -19.23 -1.67 4.57
N GLU A 222 -19.19 -0.87 5.64
CA GLU A 222 -18.44 0.38 5.66
C GLU A 222 -16.96 0.04 5.92
N TRP A 223 -16.09 0.35 4.99
CA TRP A 223 -14.66 0.07 5.12
C TRP A 223 -13.97 1.33 5.60
N ASP A 224 -13.19 1.25 6.67
CA ASP A 224 -12.49 2.41 7.22
C ASP A 224 -11.26 2.76 6.38
N GLU A 225 -10.55 1.72 5.91
CA GLU A 225 -9.44 1.88 4.98
C GLU A 225 -9.39 0.69 4.02
N ILE A 226 -9.31 0.96 2.71
CA ILE A 226 -9.00 -0.07 1.71
C ILE A 226 -7.71 0.35 1.01
N GLY A 227 -6.68 -0.46 1.13
CA GLY A 227 -5.43 -0.37 0.35
C GLY A 227 -5.46 -1.38 -0.81
N ILE A 228 -4.93 -0.98 -1.95
CA ILE A 228 -4.78 -1.83 -3.13
C ILE A 228 -3.29 -1.92 -3.44
N THR A 229 -2.72 -3.11 -3.40
CA THR A 229 -1.34 -3.37 -3.81
C THR A 229 -1.30 -3.57 -5.32
N PHE A 230 -0.42 -2.82 -5.97
CA PHE A 230 -0.10 -2.91 -7.38
C PHE A 230 1.31 -3.45 -7.53
N GLU A 231 1.45 -4.48 -8.36
CA GLU A 231 2.71 -5.14 -8.67
C GLU A 231 3.13 -4.89 -10.11
N TYR A 232 4.43 -4.75 -10.31
CA TYR A 232 5.07 -4.74 -11.61
C TYR A 232 6.14 -5.84 -11.65
N ASP A 233 6.00 -6.75 -12.62
CA ASP A 233 6.96 -7.81 -12.86
C ASP A 233 8.22 -7.21 -13.49
N LEU A 234 9.36 -7.36 -12.82
CA LEU A 234 10.65 -6.85 -13.26
C LEU A 234 11.46 -7.90 -14.03
N GLU A 235 10.99 -9.16 -14.09
CA GLU A 235 11.58 -10.19 -14.93
C GLU A 235 11.27 -9.88 -16.41
N ASP A 236 12.29 -10.01 -17.29
CA ASP A 236 12.21 -9.66 -18.71
C ASP A 236 11.40 -10.68 -19.56
#